data_AF-A0A5C3KMG1-F1
#
_entry.id   AF-A0A5C3KMG1-F1
#
_cell.length_a   1.000
_cell.length_b   1.000
_cell.length_c   1.000
_cell.angle_alpha   90.00
_cell.angle_beta   90.00
_cell.angle_gamma   90.00
#
_symmetry.space_group_name_H-M   'P 1'
#
loop_
_entity.id
_entity.type
_entity.pdbx_description
1 polymer ?
#
loop_
_entity_poly.entity_id
_entity_poly.type
_entity_poly.pdbx_seq_one_letter_code
_entity_poly.pdbx_strand_id
1 'polypeptide(L)'
;MKFFIALAATLVAFATVSTALAAPQALVGVETVQGQTTGRHIIQFKSRSARRAWARRLRVSAEWDIINGVAANLDTSTLAELRASQDVQSISVEGYASTAGSQSNAPWGLQRITQSGPLANQIPYALTYNYNYDDTAGVGVDVYVVDTGLQHTHNEFGGRARFGHSYLGGTTGSDPHGHGTHCGGTVAGSRFGVAKRANLISVQVLGADGFGAWSWIISGLNWVLSEASSSGRPSVVTMSIVGGGTTAVDDAVAALVAAGVHVVVAAGNANDDAGLYSPARAPSAITVGASTIDDSRAGFSNYGPIVDVFAPGQAVISSWIGSDSATAELSGTSMATPHVAGLVAYFIAKDGNLSPAAMSDKIKSYGVNGVLTNIPTGTVNDLAQIAPGAPTPPPVTQPQRIHPGISNGKCLDVRQGTIANGTPVQLYDCNGTTAQVWLISRGATKVRLANTNFCLDASSPTPANGTGMKIWQCTDNVAAQEWTYTANNRITLRSAPQCLDLPSGNLVNGIQIQTWQCADNITGQSWTVSNA
;
A
#
# COMPACT_ATOMS: atom_id res chain seq x y z
N MET A 1 -28.31 0.54 109.95
CA MET A 1 -29.51 0.61 109.09
C MET A 1 -29.06 1.05 107.71
N LYS A 2 -29.13 0.13 106.73
CA LYS A 2 -29.06 0.27 105.25
C LYS A 2 -27.78 0.81 104.56
N PHE A 3 -27.21 -0.10 103.75
CA PHE A 3 -26.32 0.07 102.60
C PHE A 3 -26.83 1.07 101.56
N PHE A 4 -25.93 1.68 100.76
CA PHE A 4 -25.95 1.61 99.29
C PHE A 4 -24.60 2.01 98.67
N ILE A 5 -24.13 1.16 97.76
CA ILE A 5 -22.91 1.24 96.95
C ILE A 5 -23.19 2.12 95.73
N ALA A 6 -22.32 3.09 95.42
CA ALA A 6 -22.32 3.80 94.15
C ALA A 6 -21.14 3.30 93.29
N LEU A 7 -21.46 2.58 92.22
CA LEU A 7 -20.49 2.10 91.23
C LEU A 7 -20.35 3.18 90.13
N ALA A 8 -19.15 3.71 89.94
CA ALA A 8 -18.82 4.61 88.83
C ALA A 8 -18.60 3.79 87.55
N ALA A 9 -19.37 4.09 86.49
CA ALA A 9 -19.19 3.50 85.17
C ALA A 9 -18.29 4.40 84.31
N THR A 10 -17.08 3.94 84.02
CA THR A 10 -16.13 4.56 83.09
C THR A 10 -16.48 4.18 81.66
N LEU A 11 -16.84 5.16 80.84
CA LEU A 11 -17.09 5.00 79.40
C LEU A 11 -15.74 4.95 78.65
N VAL A 12 -15.41 3.82 78.03
CA VAL A 12 -14.26 3.69 77.13
C VAL A 12 -14.73 3.98 75.70
N ALA A 13 -14.25 5.08 75.11
CA ALA A 13 -14.49 5.42 73.71
C ALA A 13 -13.52 4.63 72.80
N PHE A 14 -14.06 3.74 71.98
CA PHE A 14 -13.31 3.07 70.90
C PHE A 14 -13.17 4.04 69.71
N ALA A 15 -11.94 4.45 69.41
CA ALA A 15 -11.62 5.14 68.16
C ALA A 15 -11.57 4.11 67.01
N THR A 16 -12.55 4.15 66.11
CA THR A 16 -12.51 3.37 64.87
C THR A 16 -11.56 4.06 63.89
N VAL A 17 -10.42 3.43 63.61
CA VAL A 17 -9.55 3.81 62.49
C VAL A 17 -10.25 3.39 61.19
N SER A 18 -10.87 4.35 60.50
CA SER A 18 -11.35 4.13 59.14
C SER A 18 -10.15 4.09 58.19
N THR A 19 -9.76 2.89 57.77
CA THR A 19 -8.91 2.69 56.60
C THR A 19 -9.72 3.08 55.35
N ALA A 20 -9.58 4.34 54.91
CA ALA A 20 -10.07 4.74 53.61
C ALA A 20 -9.25 4.01 52.53
N LEU A 21 -9.78 2.90 52.03
CA LEU A 21 -9.32 2.30 50.78
C LEU A 21 -9.60 3.33 49.67
N ALA A 22 -8.53 3.95 49.15
CA ALA A 22 -8.63 4.81 47.98
C ALA A 22 -9.27 4.00 46.84
N ALA A 23 -10.39 4.48 46.31
CA ALA A 23 -11.01 3.89 45.14
C ALA A 23 -9.98 3.81 43.99
N PRO A 24 -9.93 2.71 43.23
CA PRO A 24 -9.00 2.61 42.11
C PRO A 24 -9.24 3.77 41.16
N GLN A 25 -8.19 4.57 40.94
CA GLN A 25 -8.23 5.70 40.03
C GLN A 25 -8.54 5.19 38.63
N ALA A 26 -9.57 5.76 37.99
CA ALA A 26 -9.88 5.45 36.60
C ALA A 26 -8.69 5.81 35.71
N LEU A 27 -8.26 4.85 34.88
CA LEU A 27 -7.19 5.07 33.92
C LEU A 27 -7.61 6.14 32.91
N VAL A 28 -6.70 7.04 32.56
CA VAL A 28 -6.88 7.99 31.46
C VAL A 28 -7.04 7.19 30.16
N GLY A 29 -8.12 7.49 29.42
CA GLY A 29 -8.36 6.93 28.09
C GLY A 29 -7.31 7.43 27.10
N VAL A 30 -7.02 6.62 26.08
CA VAL A 30 -6.21 7.07 24.93
C VAL A 30 -7.19 7.40 23.81
N GLU A 31 -7.27 8.68 23.46
CA GLU A 31 -8.06 9.13 22.33
C GLU A 31 -7.37 8.68 21.03
N THR A 32 -8.13 8.02 20.16
CA THR A 32 -7.66 7.60 18.84
C THR A 32 -8.08 8.61 17.78
N VAL A 33 -7.25 8.77 16.75
CA VAL A 33 -7.52 9.62 15.61
C VAL A 33 -7.81 8.76 14.37
N GLN A 34 -8.69 9.23 13.50
CA GLN A 34 -8.92 8.61 12.20
C GLN A 34 -7.79 8.98 11.23
N GLY A 35 -7.40 8.04 10.36
CA GLY A 35 -6.36 8.26 9.35
C GLY A 35 -4.94 7.90 9.80
N GLN A 36 -3.94 8.43 9.11
CA GLN A 36 -2.54 8.09 9.35
C GLN A 36 -2.05 8.69 10.67
N THR A 37 -1.36 7.87 11.46
CA THR A 37 -0.74 8.26 12.73
C THR A 37 0.78 8.33 12.60
N THR A 38 1.42 9.09 13.47
CA THR A 38 2.89 9.25 13.48
C THR A 38 3.61 8.17 14.29
N GLY A 39 2.86 7.36 15.04
CA GLY A 39 3.38 6.46 16.08
C GLY A 39 3.70 7.13 17.41
N ARG A 40 3.61 8.46 17.51
CA ARG A 40 3.77 9.22 18.76
C ARG A 40 2.42 9.44 19.44
N HIS A 41 2.48 9.83 20.72
CA HIS A 41 1.31 10.27 21.49
C HIS A 41 1.48 11.72 21.89
N ILE A 42 0.38 12.46 21.95
CA ILE A 42 0.29 13.78 22.59
C ILE A 42 -0.22 13.55 24.01
N ILE A 43 0.52 14.08 24.99
CA ILE A 43 0.18 13.99 26.42
C ILE A 43 0.02 15.39 26.96
N GLN A 44 -1.18 15.71 27.48
CA GLN A 44 -1.45 16.94 28.19
C GLN A 44 -1.37 16.69 29.70
N PHE A 45 -0.70 17.57 30.44
CA PHE A 45 -0.56 17.45 31.89
C PHE A 45 -1.39 18.52 32.61
N LYS A 46 -1.85 18.20 33.82
CA LYS A 46 -2.63 19.12 34.66
C LYS A 46 -1.82 20.31 35.18
N SER A 47 -0.48 20.21 35.22
CA SER A 47 0.39 21.29 35.71
C SER A 47 1.76 21.36 35.00
N ARG A 48 2.37 22.55 34.97
CA ARG A 48 3.69 22.76 34.36
C ARG A 48 4.81 22.00 35.08
N SER A 49 4.69 21.80 36.38
CA SER A 49 5.64 20.99 37.17
C SER A 49 5.56 19.52 36.78
N ALA A 50 4.34 18.98 36.63
CA ALA A 50 4.11 17.63 36.14
C ALA A 50 4.70 17.41 34.74
N ARG A 51 4.39 18.31 33.78
CA ARG A 51 4.96 18.24 32.42
C ARG A 51 6.48 18.19 32.47
N ARG A 52 7.13 19.08 33.23
CA ARG A 52 8.60 19.11 33.38
C ARG A 52 9.16 17.85 34.02
N ALA A 53 8.45 17.25 34.99
CA ALA A 53 8.88 16.01 35.62
C ALA A 53 8.82 14.83 34.64
N TRP A 54 7.73 14.71 33.88
CA TRP A 54 7.54 13.67 32.89
C TRP A 54 8.41 13.85 31.64
N ALA A 55 8.59 15.07 31.15
CA ALA A 55 9.44 15.34 29.99
C ALA A 55 10.88 14.84 30.17
N ARG A 56 11.41 14.83 31.41
CA ARG A 56 12.74 14.26 31.72
C ARG A 56 12.80 12.73 31.66
N ARG A 57 11.65 12.05 31.76
CA ARG A 57 11.52 10.59 31.74
C ARG A 57 11.15 10.05 30.36
N LEU A 58 10.54 10.88 29.51
CA LEU A 58 10.02 10.50 28.20
C LEU A 58 11.02 10.83 27.08
N ARG A 59 10.96 10.09 25.97
CA ARG A 59 11.62 10.46 24.72
C ARG A 59 10.78 11.50 23.99
N VAL A 60 10.85 12.74 24.49
CA VAL A 60 10.06 13.86 23.99
C VAL A 60 10.54 14.27 22.59
N SER A 61 9.60 14.36 21.66
CA SER A 61 9.79 14.89 20.30
C SER A 61 9.44 16.38 20.20
N ALA A 62 8.53 16.87 21.06
CA ALA A 62 8.16 18.28 21.16
C ALA A 62 7.52 18.57 22.53
N GLU A 63 7.67 19.80 23.04
CA GLU A 63 7.09 20.27 24.32
C GLU A 63 6.41 21.62 24.11
N TRP A 64 5.24 21.82 24.74
CA TRP A 64 4.40 22.99 24.49
C TRP A 64 3.79 23.57 25.76
N ASP A 65 3.80 24.90 25.86
CA ASP A 65 3.14 25.64 26.95
C ASP A 65 1.63 25.82 26.74
N ILE A 66 1.17 25.92 25.48
CA ILE A 66 -0.23 26.23 25.14
C ILE A 66 -1.24 25.17 25.62
N ILE A 67 -0.84 23.90 25.61
CA ILE A 67 -1.62 22.77 26.14
C ILE A 67 -0.97 22.11 27.35
N ASN A 68 0.10 22.73 27.87
CA ASN A 68 0.95 22.15 28.91
C ASN A 68 1.27 20.66 28.65
N GLY A 69 1.77 20.36 27.45
CA GLY A 69 1.88 18.99 26.95
C GLY A 69 3.17 18.68 26.21
N VAL A 70 3.34 17.42 25.85
CA VAL A 70 4.47 16.90 25.07
C VAL A 70 3.99 15.94 23.98
N ALA A 71 4.75 15.80 22.90
CA ALA A 71 4.69 14.64 22.03
C ALA A 71 5.82 13.67 22.37
N ALA A 72 5.53 12.38 22.51
CA ALA A 72 6.54 11.37 22.82
C ALA A 72 6.21 10.02 22.18
N ASN A 73 7.26 9.23 21.88
CA ASN A 73 7.10 7.80 21.63
C ASN A 73 6.96 7.08 22.98
N LEU A 74 5.91 6.28 23.12
CA LEU A 74 5.61 5.56 24.36
C LEU A 74 5.69 4.06 24.11
N ASP A 75 6.48 3.36 24.92
CA ASP A 75 6.35 1.90 25.04
C ASP A 75 5.15 1.54 25.91
N THR A 76 4.76 0.26 25.88
CA THR A 76 3.57 -0.25 26.58
C THR A 76 3.60 0.04 28.08
N SER A 77 4.78 -0.08 28.72
CA SER A 77 4.96 0.22 30.15
C SER A 77 4.77 1.70 30.46
N THR A 78 5.39 2.58 29.67
CA THR A 78 5.34 4.02 29.86
C THR A 78 3.93 4.56 29.61
N LEU A 79 3.24 4.02 28.60
CA LEU A 79 1.84 4.35 28.34
C LEU A 79 0.95 3.93 29.52
N ALA A 80 1.15 2.73 30.08
CA ALA A 80 0.39 2.28 31.25
C ALA A 80 0.63 3.18 32.48
N GLU A 81 1.87 3.60 32.73
CA GLU A 81 2.19 4.54 33.80
C GLU A 81 1.51 5.90 33.61
N LEU A 82 1.57 6.47 32.39
CA LEU A 82 0.92 7.74 32.08
C LEU A 82 -0.60 7.65 32.24
N ARG A 83 -1.22 6.54 31.83
CA ARG A 83 -2.66 6.32 32.00
C ARG A 83 -3.08 6.21 33.46
N ALA A 84 -2.21 5.71 34.33
CA ALA A 84 -2.47 5.61 35.76
C ALA A 84 -2.13 6.90 36.55
N SER A 85 -1.43 7.85 35.93
CA SER A 85 -0.90 9.02 36.62
C SER A 85 -1.97 10.08 36.91
N GLN A 86 -1.97 10.61 38.14
CA GLN A 86 -2.80 11.77 38.51
C GLN A 86 -2.36 13.06 37.80
N ASP A 87 -1.14 13.11 37.28
CA ASP A 87 -0.57 14.28 36.61
C ASP A 87 -1.12 14.50 35.20
N VAL A 88 -1.63 13.45 34.57
CA VAL A 88 -2.05 13.44 33.17
C VAL A 88 -3.50 13.90 33.05
N GLN A 89 -3.74 14.85 32.15
CA GLN A 89 -5.07 15.36 31.82
C GLN A 89 -5.68 14.55 30.67
N SER A 90 -4.93 14.34 29.59
CA SER A 90 -5.37 13.54 28.43
C SER A 90 -4.18 12.93 27.70
N ILE A 91 -4.46 11.85 26.98
CA ILE A 91 -3.52 11.18 26.07
C ILE A 91 -4.26 10.97 24.75
N SER A 92 -3.66 11.39 23.64
CA SER A 92 -4.16 11.08 22.30
C SER A 92 -3.05 10.50 21.43
N VAL A 93 -3.40 9.64 20.48
CA VAL A 93 -2.49 9.25 19.41
C VAL A 93 -2.26 10.47 18.51
N GLU A 94 -1.03 10.75 18.13
CA GLU A 94 -0.72 11.85 17.22
C GLU A 94 -1.03 11.46 15.76
N GLY A 95 -1.91 12.23 15.12
CA GLY A 95 -2.29 12.11 13.72
C GLY A 95 -1.67 13.19 12.83
N TYR A 96 -1.74 12.99 11.52
CA TYR A 96 -1.45 14.03 10.54
C TYR A 96 -2.70 14.90 10.29
N ALA A 97 -2.53 16.22 10.22
CA ALA A 97 -3.53 17.11 9.63
C ALA A 97 -3.46 16.99 8.10
N SER A 98 -4.62 16.93 7.43
CA SER A 98 -4.71 16.77 5.97
C SER A 98 -5.72 17.75 5.38
N THR A 99 -5.44 18.24 4.17
CA THR A 99 -6.39 18.96 3.32
C THR A 99 -7.19 18.01 2.42
N ALA A 100 -6.98 16.70 2.54
CA ALA A 100 -7.67 15.66 1.78
C ALA A 100 -9.10 15.44 2.31
N GLY A 101 -10.06 15.28 1.39
CA GLY A 101 -11.37 14.74 1.68
C GLY A 101 -11.29 13.29 2.14
N SER A 102 -12.22 12.89 3.01
CA SER A 102 -12.37 11.49 3.44
C SER A 102 -13.81 11.04 3.20
N GLN A 103 -13.96 9.84 2.67
CA GLN A 103 -15.24 9.18 2.44
C GLN A 103 -15.22 7.84 3.17
N SER A 104 -16.26 7.54 3.95
CA SER A 104 -16.36 6.27 4.72
C SER A 104 -17.35 5.26 4.14
N ASN A 105 -17.99 5.59 3.01
CA ASN A 105 -18.96 4.74 2.31
C ASN A 105 -18.48 4.33 0.90
N ALA A 106 -17.16 4.15 0.74
CA ALA A 106 -16.50 3.82 -0.52
C ALA A 106 -16.56 2.31 -0.83
N PRO A 107 -16.43 1.92 -2.12
CA PRO A 107 -16.12 0.53 -2.48
C PRO A 107 -14.66 0.19 -2.11
N TRP A 108 -14.38 -1.10 -1.98
CA TRP A 108 -13.07 -1.60 -1.57
C TRP A 108 -11.92 -1.14 -2.48
N GLY A 109 -12.17 -1.05 -3.79
CA GLY A 109 -11.17 -0.68 -4.77
C GLY A 109 -10.57 0.70 -4.52
N LEU A 110 -11.40 1.66 -4.12
CA LEU A 110 -10.95 3.01 -3.74
C LEU A 110 -10.05 2.97 -2.50
N GLN A 111 -10.39 2.22 -1.46
CA GLN A 111 -9.48 2.10 -0.32
C GLN A 111 -8.18 1.41 -0.72
N ARG A 112 -8.26 0.33 -1.53
CA ARG A 112 -7.09 -0.47 -1.88
C ARG A 112 -6.02 0.31 -2.64
N ILE A 113 -6.40 1.27 -3.48
CA ILE A 113 -5.47 2.16 -4.18
C ILE A 113 -4.96 3.33 -3.31
N THR A 114 -5.33 3.39 -2.02
CA THR A 114 -4.87 4.45 -1.09
C THR A 114 -4.01 3.95 0.07
N GLN A 115 -3.75 2.65 0.14
CA GLN A 115 -2.96 2.05 1.22
C GLN A 115 -2.04 0.95 0.69
N SER A 116 -0.86 0.82 1.28
CA SER A 116 0.12 -0.17 0.84
C SER A 116 -0.22 -1.59 1.30
N GLY A 117 -0.77 -1.74 2.50
CA GLY A 117 -1.11 -3.04 3.08
C GLY A 117 -2.45 -3.61 2.58
N PRO A 118 -2.70 -4.91 2.82
CA PRO A 118 -3.97 -5.54 2.48
C PRO A 118 -5.13 -4.92 3.26
N LEU A 119 -6.34 -5.02 2.70
CA LEU A 119 -7.55 -4.57 3.39
C LEU A 119 -7.87 -5.50 4.58
N ALA A 120 -8.21 -4.91 5.73
CA ALA A 120 -8.64 -5.69 6.89
C ALA A 120 -10.03 -6.32 6.68
N ASN A 121 -10.91 -5.62 5.97
CA ASN A 121 -12.19 -6.15 5.52
C ASN A 121 -12.02 -6.75 4.11
N GLN A 122 -12.45 -8.00 3.95
CA GLN A 122 -12.30 -8.80 2.73
C GLN A 122 -13.67 -9.07 2.06
N ILE A 123 -14.70 -8.25 2.38
CA ILE A 123 -16.03 -8.34 1.78
C ILE A 123 -16.10 -7.37 0.58
N PRO A 124 -16.02 -7.84 -0.67
CA PRO A 124 -15.91 -6.96 -1.84
C PRO A 124 -17.17 -6.11 -2.09
N TYR A 125 -18.33 -6.55 -1.62
CA TYR A 125 -19.60 -5.83 -1.81
C TYR A 125 -19.90 -4.83 -0.69
N ALA A 126 -19.06 -4.77 0.35
CA ALA A 126 -19.24 -3.79 1.41
C ALA A 126 -18.95 -2.39 0.87
N LEU A 127 -19.81 -1.44 1.21
CA LEU A 127 -19.63 -0.02 0.88
C LEU A 127 -19.34 0.79 2.14
N THR A 128 -18.43 0.25 2.97
CA THR A 128 -18.01 0.79 4.27
C THR A 128 -16.49 1.02 4.31
N TYR A 129 -15.86 1.04 3.14
CA TYR A 129 -14.43 1.31 3.02
C TYR A 129 -14.16 2.81 3.06
N ASN A 130 -12.94 3.16 3.42
CA ASN A 130 -12.49 4.53 3.53
C ASN A 130 -11.66 4.93 2.30
N TYR A 131 -12.00 6.07 1.69
CA TYR A 131 -11.23 6.66 0.61
C TYR A 131 -10.74 8.04 1.04
N ASN A 132 -9.42 8.19 1.11
CA ASN A 132 -8.76 9.48 1.37
C ASN A 132 -8.25 10.02 0.04
N TYR A 133 -8.67 11.21 -0.33
CA TYR A 133 -8.42 11.79 -1.65
C TYR A 133 -8.24 13.30 -1.56
N ASP A 134 -7.49 13.86 -2.49
CA ASP A 134 -7.44 15.31 -2.66
C ASP A 134 -8.79 15.84 -3.18
N ASP A 135 -9.36 16.86 -2.54
CA ASP A 135 -10.63 17.47 -2.97
C ASP A 135 -10.56 18.07 -4.39
N THR A 136 -9.35 18.30 -4.93
CA THR A 136 -9.11 18.73 -6.31
C THR A 136 -8.92 17.57 -7.30
N ALA A 137 -9.05 16.31 -6.88
CA ALA A 137 -8.84 15.12 -7.70
C ALA A 137 -9.57 15.15 -9.05
N GLY A 138 -8.85 15.44 -10.14
CA GLY A 138 -9.38 15.50 -11.50
C GLY A 138 -9.88 16.88 -11.95
N VAL A 139 -9.76 17.94 -11.14
CA VAL A 139 -10.15 19.30 -11.57
C VAL A 139 -9.39 19.68 -12.84
N GLY A 140 -10.12 20.16 -13.85
CA GLY A 140 -9.50 20.61 -15.09
C GLY A 140 -9.22 19.51 -16.12
N VAL A 141 -9.48 18.24 -15.78
CA VAL A 141 -9.16 17.09 -16.63
C VAL A 141 -10.40 16.59 -17.36
N ASP A 142 -10.25 16.33 -18.66
CA ASP A 142 -11.26 15.68 -19.48
C ASP A 142 -10.91 14.20 -19.65
N VAL A 143 -11.83 13.32 -19.25
CA VAL A 143 -11.68 11.87 -19.41
C VAL A 143 -12.69 11.36 -20.44
N TYR A 144 -12.17 10.92 -21.58
CA TYR A 144 -12.92 10.31 -22.66
C TYR A 144 -13.15 8.83 -22.36
N VAL A 145 -14.42 8.47 -22.15
CA VAL A 145 -14.85 7.09 -21.95
C VAL A 145 -15.24 6.53 -23.32
N VAL A 146 -14.29 5.83 -23.94
CA VAL A 146 -14.46 5.19 -25.26
C VAL A 146 -15.03 3.79 -25.02
N ASP A 147 -16.35 3.67 -25.09
CA ASP A 147 -17.09 2.49 -24.59
C ASP A 147 -18.51 2.39 -25.21
N THR A 148 -19.49 1.83 -24.49
CA THR A 148 -20.91 1.70 -24.88
C THR A 148 -21.70 3.00 -24.75
N GLY A 149 -21.15 4.03 -24.12
CA GLY A 149 -21.81 5.32 -23.85
C GLY A 149 -21.74 5.70 -22.37
N LEU A 150 -22.51 6.71 -21.94
CA LEU A 150 -22.73 7.02 -20.52
C LEU A 150 -24.19 7.39 -20.27
N GLN A 151 -24.76 7.01 -19.12
CA GLN A 151 -25.97 7.63 -18.60
C GLN A 151 -25.62 8.96 -17.92
N HIS A 152 -25.50 10.04 -18.70
CA HIS A 152 -24.97 11.33 -18.21
C HIS A 152 -25.76 11.96 -17.06
N THR A 153 -27.05 11.63 -16.94
CA THR A 153 -27.94 12.10 -15.87
C THR A 153 -27.70 11.41 -14.52
N HIS A 154 -26.88 10.36 -14.49
CA HIS A 154 -26.62 9.60 -13.27
C HIS A 154 -26.06 10.50 -12.15
N ASN A 155 -26.59 10.34 -10.94
CA ASN A 155 -26.28 11.20 -9.78
C ASN A 155 -24.79 11.17 -9.41
N GLU A 156 -24.09 10.07 -9.69
CA GLU A 156 -22.63 9.96 -9.51
C GLU A 156 -21.85 11.02 -10.29
N PHE A 157 -22.35 11.49 -11.43
CA PHE A 157 -21.64 12.43 -12.28
C PHE A 157 -21.88 13.88 -11.90
N GLY A 158 -23.02 14.21 -11.28
CA GLY A 158 -23.32 15.56 -10.80
C GLY A 158 -23.16 16.65 -11.87
N GLY A 159 -23.54 16.34 -13.12
CA GLY A 159 -23.41 17.25 -14.28
C GLY A 159 -22.03 17.28 -14.96
N ARG A 160 -21.06 16.49 -14.50
CA ARG A 160 -19.71 16.43 -15.08
C ARG A 160 -19.60 15.48 -16.29
N ALA A 161 -20.62 14.67 -16.52
CA ALA A 161 -20.68 13.80 -17.69
C ALA A 161 -21.45 14.49 -18.84
N ARG A 162 -20.89 14.43 -20.05
CA ARG A 162 -21.55 14.94 -21.27
C ARG A 162 -21.39 13.98 -22.44
N PHE A 163 -22.27 14.12 -23.41
CA PHE A 163 -22.13 13.46 -24.70
C PHE A 163 -20.98 14.05 -25.50
N GLY A 164 -20.18 13.18 -26.12
CA GLY A 164 -19.16 13.53 -27.11
C GLY A 164 -19.59 13.14 -28.52
N HIS A 165 -19.52 11.83 -28.82
CA HIS A 165 -19.88 11.31 -30.15
C HIS A 165 -20.39 9.86 -30.08
N SER A 166 -21.11 9.41 -31.12
CA SER A 166 -21.52 8.02 -31.30
C SER A 166 -21.31 7.55 -32.74
N TYR A 167 -20.70 6.37 -32.89
CA TYR A 167 -20.51 5.69 -34.18
C TYR A 167 -21.53 4.60 -34.47
N LEU A 168 -22.51 4.40 -33.56
CA LEU A 168 -23.61 3.46 -33.73
C LEU A 168 -24.94 4.13 -34.11
N GLY A 169 -24.94 5.45 -34.28
CA GLY A 169 -26.12 6.25 -34.55
C GLY A 169 -26.82 6.74 -33.28
N GLY A 170 -27.67 7.77 -33.42
CA GLY A 170 -28.30 8.48 -32.31
C GLY A 170 -27.61 9.80 -31.94
N THR A 171 -28.34 10.71 -31.28
CA THR A 171 -27.88 12.09 -31.02
C THR A 171 -27.75 12.45 -29.54
N THR A 172 -28.06 11.52 -28.63
CA THR A 172 -28.16 11.80 -27.19
C THR A 172 -27.10 11.08 -26.34
N GLY A 173 -26.35 10.14 -26.92
CA GLY A 173 -25.25 9.48 -26.21
C GLY A 173 -25.65 8.50 -25.10
N SER A 174 -26.89 8.01 -25.11
CA SER A 174 -27.35 7.01 -24.14
C SER A 174 -26.45 5.79 -24.14
N ASP A 175 -26.25 5.18 -22.97
CA ASP A 175 -25.51 3.93 -22.79
C ASP A 175 -26.45 2.71 -22.85
N PRO A 176 -26.71 2.07 -24.00
CA PRO A 176 -27.68 0.98 -24.08
C PRO A 176 -27.25 -0.30 -23.34
N HIS A 177 -26.01 -0.40 -22.89
CA HIS A 177 -25.46 -1.60 -22.25
C HIS A 177 -25.20 -1.41 -20.74
N GLY A 178 -24.77 -0.21 -20.32
CA GLY A 178 -24.40 0.11 -18.95
C GLY A 178 -22.90 0.02 -18.63
N HIS A 179 -22.11 -0.62 -19.51
CA HIS A 179 -20.69 -0.87 -19.25
C HIS A 179 -19.88 0.43 -19.17
N GLY A 180 -20.07 1.33 -20.12
CA GLY A 180 -19.44 2.64 -20.10
C GLY A 180 -19.85 3.45 -18.86
N THR A 181 -21.12 3.41 -18.44
CA THR A 181 -21.61 4.06 -17.21
C THR A 181 -20.91 3.53 -15.97
N HIS A 182 -20.64 2.22 -15.90
CA HIS A 182 -19.88 1.59 -14.81
C HIS A 182 -18.43 2.06 -14.78
N CYS A 183 -17.76 2.03 -15.94
CA CYS A 183 -16.39 2.52 -16.08
C CYS A 183 -16.28 4.02 -15.74
N GLY A 184 -17.18 4.86 -16.27
CA GLY A 184 -17.22 6.29 -15.97
C GLY A 184 -17.43 6.58 -14.47
N GLY A 185 -18.29 5.80 -13.80
CA GLY A 185 -18.48 5.88 -12.35
C GLY A 185 -17.22 5.55 -11.57
N THR A 186 -16.44 4.57 -12.02
CA THR A 186 -15.17 4.18 -11.39
C THR A 186 -14.08 5.23 -11.62
N VAL A 187 -14.07 5.91 -12.77
CA VAL A 187 -13.17 7.05 -13.02
C VAL A 187 -13.52 8.23 -12.11
N ALA A 188 -14.77 8.71 -12.15
CA ALA A 188 -15.11 10.04 -11.65
C ALA A 188 -16.46 10.14 -10.91
N GLY A 189 -17.10 9.04 -10.53
CA GLY A 189 -18.31 9.07 -9.69
C GLY A 189 -18.08 9.76 -8.34
N SER A 190 -19.09 10.43 -7.80
CA SER A 190 -19.01 11.13 -6.51
C SER A 190 -18.81 10.16 -5.34
N ARG A 191 -19.31 8.93 -5.43
CA ARG A 191 -19.12 7.85 -4.46
C ARG A 191 -18.11 6.81 -4.92
N PHE A 192 -18.16 6.41 -6.20
CA PHE A 192 -17.37 5.29 -6.72
C PHE A 192 -16.06 5.71 -7.42
N GLY A 193 -15.91 7.00 -7.71
CA GLY A 193 -14.82 7.52 -8.53
C GLY A 193 -13.53 7.78 -7.79
N VAL A 194 -12.42 7.52 -8.48
CA VAL A 194 -11.07 7.93 -8.05
C VAL A 194 -10.89 9.45 -8.21
N ALA A 195 -11.14 10.00 -9.39
CA ALA A 195 -10.98 11.42 -9.71
C ALA A 195 -12.32 12.15 -9.71
N LYS A 196 -12.85 12.41 -8.51
CA LYS A 196 -14.22 12.92 -8.28
C LYS A 196 -14.55 14.29 -8.87
N ARG A 197 -13.57 15.02 -9.41
CA ARG A 197 -13.74 16.32 -10.05
C ARG A 197 -13.46 16.31 -11.56
N ALA A 198 -13.11 15.15 -12.12
CA ALA A 198 -12.90 15.01 -13.56
C ALA A 198 -14.21 15.16 -14.35
N ASN A 199 -14.09 15.68 -15.57
CA ASN A 199 -15.16 15.70 -16.55
C ASN A 199 -15.18 14.38 -17.32
N LEU A 200 -16.35 13.81 -17.57
CA LEU A 200 -16.51 12.60 -18.38
C LEU A 200 -17.12 12.96 -19.73
N ILE A 201 -16.49 12.47 -20.81
CA ILE A 201 -16.98 12.68 -22.18
C ILE A 201 -17.20 11.30 -22.79
N SER A 202 -18.45 10.95 -23.08
CA SER A 202 -18.77 9.65 -23.67
C SER A 202 -18.46 9.62 -25.16
N VAL A 203 -17.71 8.61 -25.60
CA VAL A 203 -17.46 8.30 -27.02
C VAL A 203 -17.97 6.88 -27.26
N GLN A 204 -19.18 6.79 -27.83
CA GLN A 204 -19.86 5.52 -28.02
C GLN A 204 -19.34 4.81 -29.28
N VAL A 205 -18.63 3.72 -29.06
CA VAL A 205 -18.04 2.86 -30.10
C VAL A 205 -18.46 1.39 -29.97
N LEU A 206 -19.16 1.04 -28.87
CA LEU A 206 -19.76 -0.27 -28.63
C LEU A 206 -21.29 -0.18 -28.57
N GLY A 207 -21.98 -1.20 -29.06
CA GLY A 207 -23.43 -1.29 -29.07
C GLY A 207 -24.05 -1.86 -27.80
N ALA A 208 -25.37 -2.09 -27.86
CA ALA A 208 -26.16 -2.65 -26.77
C ALA A 208 -25.74 -4.09 -26.39
N ASP A 209 -25.05 -4.78 -27.30
CA ASP A 209 -24.48 -6.12 -27.11
C ASP A 209 -23.04 -6.08 -26.55
N GLY A 210 -22.47 -4.88 -26.37
CA GLY A 210 -21.11 -4.69 -25.87
C GLY A 210 -20.03 -4.84 -26.94
N PHE A 211 -20.40 -4.94 -28.21
CA PHE A 211 -19.48 -5.13 -29.33
C PHE A 211 -19.41 -3.90 -30.24
N GLY A 212 -18.27 -3.74 -30.90
CA GLY A 212 -18.05 -2.66 -31.86
C GLY A 212 -16.95 -3.01 -32.86
N ALA A 213 -17.05 -2.44 -34.06
CA ALA A 213 -16.04 -2.65 -35.10
C ALA A 213 -14.77 -1.83 -34.80
N TRP A 214 -13.60 -2.35 -35.19
CA TRP A 214 -12.35 -1.59 -35.09
C TRP A 214 -12.40 -0.25 -35.81
N SER A 215 -13.14 -0.15 -36.91
CA SER A 215 -13.34 1.12 -37.62
C SER A 215 -14.06 2.17 -36.78
N TRP A 216 -15.05 1.77 -35.97
CA TRP A 216 -15.76 2.67 -35.06
C TRP A 216 -14.85 3.11 -33.91
N ILE A 217 -14.07 2.18 -33.36
CA ILE A 217 -13.12 2.46 -32.28
C ILE A 217 -12.05 3.45 -32.77
N ILE A 218 -11.41 3.19 -33.92
CA ILE A 218 -10.42 4.09 -34.53
C ILE A 218 -11.04 5.45 -34.86
N SER A 219 -12.27 5.48 -35.38
CA SER A 219 -12.96 6.75 -35.63
C SER A 219 -13.22 7.53 -34.33
N GLY A 220 -13.60 6.83 -33.25
CA GLY A 220 -13.70 7.38 -31.90
C GLY A 220 -12.41 8.01 -31.42
N LEU A 221 -11.28 7.32 -31.56
CA LEU A 221 -9.97 7.85 -31.19
C LEU A 221 -9.59 9.07 -32.04
N ASN A 222 -9.90 9.07 -33.33
CA ASN A 222 -9.68 10.23 -34.20
C ASN A 222 -10.54 11.45 -33.80
N TRP A 223 -11.78 11.22 -33.38
CA TRP A 223 -12.63 12.29 -32.83
C TRP A 223 -12.07 12.84 -31.53
N VAL A 224 -11.62 11.96 -30.61
CA VAL A 224 -10.97 12.37 -29.35
C VAL A 224 -9.73 13.21 -29.63
N LEU A 225 -8.89 12.83 -30.60
CA LEU A 225 -7.70 13.60 -30.98
C LEU A 225 -8.07 15.04 -31.37
N SER A 226 -9.14 15.20 -32.16
CA SER A 226 -9.62 16.50 -32.61
C SER A 226 -10.21 17.32 -31.45
N GLU A 227 -11.05 16.70 -30.60
CA GLU A 227 -11.70 17.34 -29.47
C GLU A 227 -10.69 17.77 -28.40
N ALA A 228 -9.75 16.90 -28.04
CA ALA A 228 -8.68 17.20 -27.06
C ALA A 228 -7.78 18.34 -27.55
N SER A 229 -7.44 18.35 -28.84
CA SER A 229 -6.67 19.44 -29.44
C SER A 229 -7.45 20.76 -29.42
N SER A 230 -8.76 20.71 -29.68
CA SER A 230 -9.61 21.90 -29.67
C SER A 230 -9.87 22.44 -28.25
N SER A 231 -10.00 21.57 -27.25
CA SER A 231 -10.25 21.99 -25.86
C SER A 231 -8.99 22.53 -25.21
N GLY A 232 -7.81 22.03 -25.60
CA GLY A 232 -6.52 22.36 -24.99
C GLY A 232 -6.40 21.88 -23.54
N ARG A 233 -7.33 21.05 -23.06
CA ARG A 233 -7.37 20.56 -21.67
C ARG A 233 -6.57 19.27 -21.54
N PRO A 234 -5.92 19.02 -20.39
CA PRO A 234 -5.34 17.72 -20.09
C PRO A 234 -6.38 16.62 -20.29
N SER A 235 -6.01 15.61 -21.07
CA SER A 235 -6.95 14.63 -21.61
C SER A 235 -6.49 13.21 -21.31
N VAL A 236 -7.44 12.38 -20.85
CA VAL A 236 -7.24 10.95 -20.59
C VAL A 236 -8.27 10.17 -21.39
N VAL A 237 -7.84 9.09 -22.03
CA VAL A 237 -8.72 8.09 -22.66
C VAL A 237 -8.69 6.83 -21.83
N THR A 238 -9.86 6.34 -21.46
CA THR A 238 -10.02 5.00 -20.88
C THR A 238 -10.71 4.11 -21.90
N MET A 239 -10.10 2.96 -22.21
CA MET A 239 -10.63 1.96 -23.13
C MET A 239 -10.72 0.61 -22.43
N SER A 240 -11.91 0.32 -21.92
CA SER A 240 -12.24 -0.99 -21.35
C SER A 240 -12.71 -1.97 -22.44
N ILE A 241 -11.96 -2.00 -23.55
CA ILE A 241 -12.26 -2.72 -24.79
C ILE A 241 -11.09 -3.65 -25.08
N VAL A 242 -11.37 -4.90 -25.47
CA VAL A 242 -10.34 -5.88 -25.83
C VAL A 242 -10.82 -6.73 -27.01
N GLY A 243 -9.93 -7.00 -27.96
CA GLY A 243 -10.17 -7.94 -29.05
C GLY A 243 -8.85 -8.44 -29.64
N GLY A 244 -8.93 -9.24 -30.71
CA GLY A 244 -7.73 -9.78 -31.37
C GLY A 244 -6.78 -8.67 -31.84
N GLY A 245 -5.47 -8.89 -31.65
CA GLY A 245 -4.44 -7.90 -31.93
C GLY A 245 -4.46 -7.36 -33.37
N THR A 246 -4.42 -6.05 -33.52
CA THR A 246 -4.40 -5.36 -34.82
C THR A 246 -3.59 -4.07 -34.75
N THR A 247 -2.62 -3.93 -35.66
CA THR A 247 -1.71 -2.78 -35.70
C THR A 247 -2.45 -1.45 -35.92
N ALA A 248 -3.58 -1.45 -36.63
CA ALA A 248 -4.33 -0.23 -36.91
C ALA A 248 -4.90 0.43 -35.63
N VAL A 249 -5.30 -0.37 -34.64
CA VAL A 249 -5.77 0.15 -33.35
C VAL A 249 -4.58 0.60 -32.50
N ASP A 250 -3.49 -0.15 -32.52
CA ASP A 250 -2.27 0.19 -31.79
C ASP A 250 -1.68 1.53 -32.28
N ASP A 251 -1.65 1.74 -33.60
CA ASP A 251 -1.19 2.98 -34.23
C ASP A 251 -2.10 4.17 -33.88
N ALA A 252 -3.41 3.96 -33.81
CA ALA A 252 -4.35 5.00 -33.39
C ALA A 252 -4.15 5.41 -31.92
N VAL A 253 -3.87 4.44 -31.05
CA VAL A 253 -3.48 4.68 -29.65
C VAL A 253 -2.15 5.43 -29.57
N ALA A 254 -1.15 5.03 -30.35
CA ALA A 254 0.14 5.71 -30.42
C ALA A 254 0.01 7.15 -30.90
N ALA A 255 -0.87 7.43 -31.87
CA ALA A 255 -1.14 8.78 -32.36
C ALA A 255 -1.75 9.70 -31.29
N LEU A 256 -2.69 9.19 -30.49
CA LEU A 256 -3.24 9.94 -29.34
C LEU A 256 -2.18 10.25 -28.29
N VAL A 257 -1.35 9.26 -27.95
CA VAL A 257 -0.26 9.42 -26.98
C VAL A 257 0.78 10.41 -27.48
N ALA A 258 1.14 10.37 -28.77
CA ALA A 258 2.03 11.33 -29.39
C ALA A 258 1.47 12.77 -29.37
N ALA A 259 0.14 12.92 -29.39
CA ALA A 259 -0.54 14.21 -29.22
C ALA A 259 -0.67 14.67 -27.75
N GLY A 260 -0.13 13.91 -26.80
CA GLY A 260 -0.13 14.24 -25.37
C GLY A 260 -1.40 13.79 -24.62
N VAL A 261 -2.25 12.98 -25.24
CA VAL A 261 -3.41 12.36 -24.58
C VAL A 261 -2.93 11.09 -23.86
N HIS A 262 -3.25 10.97 -22.56
CA HIS A 262 -2.94 9.75 -21.81
C HIS A 262 -3.92 8.65 -22.19
N VAL A 263 -3.46 7.43 -22.48
CA VAL A 263 -4.34 6.31 -22.87
C VAL A 263 -4.16 5.14 -21.92
N VAL A 264 -5.25 4.67 -21.31
CA VAL A 264 -5.28 3.56 -20.36
C VAL A 264 -6.20 2.47 -20.91
N VAL A 265 -5.70 1.24 -20.96
CA VAL A 265 -6.34 0.11 -21.67
C VAL A 265 -6.43 -1.15 -20.80
N ALA A 266 -7.46 -1.96 -21.04
CA ALA A 266 -7.63 -3.25 -20.38
C ALA A 266 -6.66 -4.30 -20.93
N ALA A 267 -6.05 -5.12 -20.07
CA ALA A 267 -5.19 -6.23 -20.49
C ALA A 267 -5.97 -7.38 -21.17
N GLY A 268 -7.25 -7.56 -20.83
CA GLY A 268 -8.11 -8.64 -21.32
C GLY A 268 -8.49 -9.68 -20.27
N ASN A 269 -9.52 -10.47 -20.58
CA ASN A 269 -10.21 -11.35 -19.63
C ASN A 269 -10.16 -12.84 -20.05
N ALA A 270 -9.09 -13.27 -20.72
CA ALA A 270 -8.94 -14.62 -21.27
C ALA A 270 -7.97 -15.50 -20.48
N ASN A 271 -7.34 -14.97 -19.42
CA ASN A 271 -6.21 -15.61 -18.73
C ASN A 271 -5.11 -16.05 -19.72
N ASP A 272 -4.76 -15.15 -20.62
CA ASP A 272 -3.80 -15.37 -21.70
C ASP A 272 -2.75 -14.25 -21.76
N ASP A 273 -1.77 -14.37 -22.64
CA ASP A 273 -0.79 -13.32 -22.93
C ASP A 273 -1.50 -12.09 -23.50
N ALA A 274 -1.45 -10.97 -22.75
CA ALA A 274 -2.03 -9.70 -23.15
C ALA A 274 -1.44 -9.18 -24.48
N GLY A 275 -0.21 -9.60 -24.84
CA GLY A 275 0.44 -9.29 -26.11
C GLY A 275 -0.32 -9.74 -27.37
N LEU A 276 -1.28 -10.65 -27.22
CA LEU A 276 -2.12 -11.16 -28.30
C LEU A 276 -3.34 -10.26 -28.60
N TYR A 277 -3.59 -9.24 -27.78
CA TYR A 277 -4.81 -8.44 -27.81
C TYR A 277 -4.54 -6.96 -28.04
N SER A 278 -5.44 -6.30 -28.76
CA SER A 278 -5.45 -4.83 -28.92
C SER A 278 -6.65 -4.25 -28.19
N PRO A 279 -6.53 -3.03 -27.63
CA PRO A 279 -5.33 -2.17 -27.63
C PRO A 279 -4.28 -2.51 -26.55
N ALA A 280 -4.44 -3.61 -25.78
CA ALA A 280 -3.53 -3.99 -24.70
C ALA A 280 -2.05 -3.99 -25.13
N ARG A 281 -1.74 -4.53 -26.30
CA ARG A 281 -0.37 -4.62 -26.83
C ARG A 281 0.23 -3.31 -27.36
N ALA A 282 -0.51 -2.20 -27.35
CA ALA A 282 -0.02 -0.90 -27.79
C ALA A 282 1.00 -0.36 -26.76
N PRO A 283 2.31 -0.30 -27.07
CA PRO A 283 3.34 -0.04 -26.05
C PRO A 283 3.30 1.37 -25.43
N SER A 284 2.59 2.30 -26.08
CA SER A 284 2.44 3.68 -25.63
C SER A 284 1.29 3.87 -24.63
N ALA A 285 0.41 2.89 -24.47
CA ALA A 285 -0.67 2.93 -23.48
C ALA A 285 -0.21 2.46 -22.09
N ILE A 286 -1.04 2.67 -21.09
CA ILE A 286 -0.92 2.02 -19.78
C ILE A 286 -1.87 0.82 -19.77
N THR A 287 -1.31 -0.39 -19.77
CA THR A 287 -2.08 -1.65 -19.83
C THR A 287 -2.33 -2.22 -18.45
N VAL A 288 -3.60 -2.41 -18.12
CA VAL A 288 -4.06 -2.67 -16.74
C VAL A 288 -4.62 -4.08 -16.57
N GLY A 289 -3.99 -4.86 -15.70
CA GLY A 289 -4.49 -6.15 -15.22
C GLY A 289 -5.47 -6.01 -14.05
N ALA A 290 -6.27 -7.05 -13.79
CA ALA A 290 -7.27 -7.06 -12.72
C ALA A 290 -6.78 -7.80 -11.48
N SER A 291 -6.98 -7.19 -10.31
CA SER A 291 -6.76 -7.81 -9.00
C SER A 291 -8.07 -8.05 -8.25
N THR A 292 -7.99 -8.91 -7.26
CA THR A 292 -9.04 -9.22 -6.29
C THR A 292 -8.84 -8.44 -4.99
N ILE A 293 -9.83 -8.53 -4.09
CA ILE A 293 -9.78 -7.86 -2.78
C ILE A 293 -8.74 -8.46 -1.82
N ASP A 294 -8.41 -9.73 -2.00
CA ASP A 294 -7.42 -10.48 -1.22
C ASP A 294 -6.01 -10.42 -1.83
N ASP A 295 -5.73 -9.41 -2.66
CA ASP A 295 -4.44 -9.20 -3.30
C ASP A 295 -3.96 -10.42 -4.10
N SER A 296 -4.84 -11.00 -4.92
CA SER A 296 -4.49 -11.95 -5.98
C SER A 296 -4.70 -11.30 -7.34
N ARG A 297 -3.97 -11.75 -8.36
CA ARG A 297 -4.43 -11.59 -9.74
C ARG A 297 -5.81 -12.24 -9.88
N ALA A 298 -6.76 -11.54 -10.50
CA ALA A 298 -8.04 -12.13 -10.83
C ALA A 298 -7.84 -13.24 -11.86
N GLY A 299 -8.46 -14.40 -11.65
CA GLY A 299 -8.19 -15.60 -12.46
C GLY A 299 -8.46 -15.44 -13.96
N PHE A 300 -9.31 -14.50 -14.36
CA PHE A 300 -9.59 -14.17 -15.76
C PHE A 300 -8.60 -13.16 -16.37
N SER A 301 -7.84 -12.41 -15.57
CA SER A 301 -7.00 -11.33 -16.08
C SER A 301 -5.94 -11.88 -17.02
N ASN A 302 -5.76 -11.28 -18.19
CA ASN A 302 -4.57 -11.51 -18.99
C ASN A 302 -3.32 -11.05 -18.23
N TYR A 303 -2.18 -11.56 -18.68
CA TYR A 303 -0.86 -11.41 -18.04
C TYR A 303 0.22 -11.24 -19.11
N GLY A 304 1.49 -11.20 -18.69
CA GLY A 304 2.64 -11.09 -19.59
C GLY A 304 3.39 -9.77 -19.44
N PRO A 305 4.50 -9.62 -20.18
CA PRO A 305 5.45 -8.52 -20.00
C PRO A 305 4.91 -7.15 -20.42
N ILE A 306 3.79 -7.12 -21.15
CA ILE A 306 3.15 -5.87 -21.59
C ILE A 306 2.18 -5.29 -20.56
N VAL A 307 1.86 -6.02 -19.48
CA VAL A 307 1.02 -5.47 -18.40
C VAL A 307 1.88 -4.52 -17.58
N ASP A 308 1.44 -3.26 -17.47
CA ASP A 308 2.18 -2.21 -16.76
C ASP A 308 1.91 -2.21 -15.26
N VAL A 309 0.64 -2.38 -14.88
CA VAL A 309 0.18 -2.40 -13.49
C VAL A 309 -1.10 -3.23 -13.36
N PHE A 310 -1.44 -3.60 -12.13
CA PHE A 310 -2.73 -4.16 -11.75
C PHE A 310 -3.55 -3.13 -10.97
N ALA A 311 -4.87 -3.26 -11.02
CA ALA A 311 -5.80 -2.49 -10.21
C ALA A 311 -7.04 -3.33 -9.85
N PRO A 312 -7.84 -2.89 -8.85
CA PRO A 312 -9.09 -3.55 -8.45
C PRO A 312 -10.01 -3.83 -9.64
N GLY A 313 -10.25 -5.12 -9.92
CA GLY A 313 -11.00 -5.53 -11.12
C GLY A 313 -11.99 -6.67 -10.93
N GLN A 314 -12.00 -7.35 -9.78
CA GLN A 314 -13.02 -8.36 -9.46
C GLN A 314 -14.01 -7.82 -8.43
N ALA A 315 -15.31 -8.03 -8.65
CA ALA A 315 -16.37 -7.59 -7.75
C ALA A 315 -16.31 -6.08 -7.44
N VAL A 316 -16.30 -5.26 -8.49
CA VAL A 316 -16.26 -3.79 -8.40
C VAL A 316 -17.66 -3.24 -8.55
N ILE A 317 -18.12 -2.50 -7.54
CA ILE A 317 -19.42 -1.80 -7.56
C ILE A 317 -19.22 -0.38 -8.09
N SER A 318 -20.05 0.01 -9.07
CA SER A 318 -20.08 1.36 -9.63
C SER A 318 -21.50 1.71 -10.14
N SER A 319 -21.67 2.91 -10.72
CA SER A 319 -22.90 3.35 -11.38
C SER A 319 -23.33 2.43 -12.51
N TRP A 320 -24.63 2.35 -12.76
CA TRP A 320 -25.21 1.51 -13.79
C TRP A 320 -26.33 2.22 -14.55
N ILE A 321 -26.71 1.69 -15.71
CA ILE A 321 -27.91 2.16 -16.42
C ILE A 321 -29.20 1.71 -15.70
N GLY A 322 -30.27 2.47 -15.89
CA GLY A 322 -31.66 2.07 -15.61
C GLY A 322 -32.37 3.08 -14.72
N SER A 323 -31.61 3.76 -13.86
CA SER A 323 -32.05 4.94 -13.11
C SER A 323 -30.83 5.78 -12.76
N ASP A 324 -31.03 7.04 -12.39
CA ASP A 324 -29.93 7.94 -12.03
C ASP A 324 -29.21 7.56 -10.71
N SER A 325 -29.63 6.47 -10.05
CA SER A 325 -28.99 5.95 -8.83
C SER A 325 -28.68 4.46 -8.92
N ALA A 326 -28.80 3.86 -10.10
CA ALA A 326 -28.58 2.42 -10.26
C ALA A 326 -27.11 2.07 -10.05
N THR A 327 -26.85 0.90 -9.49
CA THR A 327 -25.49 0.40 -9.29
C THR A 327 -25.40 -1.04 -9.74
N ALA A 328 -24.24 -1.45 -10.24
CA ALA A 328 -23.96 -2.83 -10.58
C ALA A 328 -22.58 -3.25 -10.09
N GLU A 329 -22.46 -4.53 -9.78
CA GLU A 329 -21.21 -5.20 -9.49
C GLU A 329 -20.74 -5.92 -10.76
N LEU A 330 -19.54 -5.62 -11.21
CA LEU A 330 -18.93 -6.26 -12.38
C LEU A 330 -17.50 -6.72 -12.08
N SER A 331 -17.03 -7.66 -12.89
CA SER A 331 -15.66 -8.18 -12.84
C SER A 331 -15.04 -8.15 -14.23
N GLY A 332 -13.83 -7.60 -14.33
CA GLY A 332 -13.06 -7.52 -15.56
C GLY A 332 -11.85 -6.61 -15.44
N THR A 333 -10.87 -6.78 -16.32
CA THR A 333 -9.84 -5.75 -16.58
C THR A 333 -10.47 -4.42 -17.01
N SER A 334 -11.69 -4.47 -17.56
CA SER A 334 -12.57 -3.33 -17.78
C SER A 334 -12.93 -2.52 -16.53
N MET A 335 -12.92 -3.13 -15.35
CA MET A 335 -13.16 -2.45 -14.07
C MET A 335 -11.85 -1.98 -13.42
N ALA A 336 -10.74 -2.65 -13.71
CA ALA A 336 -9.40 -2.24 -13.28
C ALA A 336 -8.91 -0.99 -14.01
N THR A 337 -9.08 -0.96 -15.34
CA THR A 337 -8.70 0.14 -16.24
C THR A 337 -9.17 1.53 -15.76
N PRO A 338 -10.45 1.75 -15.43
CA PRO A 338 -10.93 3.07 -14.99
C PRO A 338 -10.40 3.51 -13.63
N HIS A 339 -9.94 2.60 -12.75
CA HIS A 339 -9.22 3.01 -11.54
C HIS A 339 -7.92 3.73 -11.91
N VAL A 340 -7.16 3.18 -12.87
CA VAL A 340 -5.88 3.76 -13.31
C VAL A 340 -6.10 5.02 -14.14
N ALA A 341 -7.13 5.07 -15.00
CA ALA A 341 -7.50 6.30 -15.69
C ALA A 341 -7.89 7.42 -14.71
N GLY A 342 -8.60 7.06 -13.64
CA GLY A 342 -8.87 7.95 -12.51
C GLY A 342 -7.60 8.39 -11.78
N LEU A 343 -6.62 7.51 -11.56
CA LEU A 343 -5.32 7.88 -10.98
C LEU A 343 -4.53 8.84 -11.87
N VAL A 344 -4.56 8.65 -13.20
CA VAL A 344 -3.95 9.60 -14.15
C VAL A 344 -4.61 10.97 -14.02
N ALA A 345 -5.94 11.05 -14.04
CA ALA A 345 -6.66 12.31 -13.84
C ALA A 345 -6.39 12.96 -12.46
N TYR A 346 -6.26 12.14 -11.42
CA TYR A 346 -5.85 12.58 -10.10
C TYR A 346 -4.47 13.24 -10.12
N PHE A 347 -3.47 12.57 -10.70
CA PHE A 347 -2.11 13.10 -10.76
C PHE A 347 -1.97 14.31 -11.67
N ILE A 348 -2.75 14.41 -12.74
CA ILE A 348 -2.78 15.64 -13.55
C ILE A 348 -3.22 16.84 -12.71
N ALA A 349 -4.27 16.68 -11.91
CA ALA A 349 -4.77 17.77 -11.07
C ALA A 349 -3.79 18.14 -9.95
N LYS A 350 -3.09 17.13 -9.39
CA LYS A 350 -2.16 17.30 -8.27
C LYS A 350 -0.78 17.82 -8.69
N ASP A 351 -0.22 17.26 -9.74
CA ASP A 351 1.18 17.42 -10.13
C ASP A 351 1.37 18.10 -11.49
N GLY A 352 0.26 18.44 -12.17
CA GLY A 352 0.25 19.00 -13.52
C GLY A 352 0.24 17.91 -14.61
N ASN A 353 -0.05 18.32 -15.84
CA ASN A 353 -0.12 17.42 -16.99
C ASN A 353 1.28 17.01 -17.47
N LEU A 354 1.86 15.97 -16.85
CA LEU A 354 3.10 15.36 -17.33
C LEU A 354 2.93 14.81 -18.75
N SER A 355 4.04 14.56 -19.45
CA SER A 355 3.99 13.79 -20.70
C SER A 355 3.45 12.38 -20.42
N PRO A 356 2.81 11.72 -21.40
CA PRO A 356 2.29 10.36 -21.21
C PRO A 356 3.32 9.35 -20.71
N ALA A 357 4.57 9.42 -21.22
CA ALA A 357 5.65 8.57 -20.72
C ALA A 357 5.96 8.83 -19.24
N ALA A 358 6.12 10.10 -18.84
CA ALA A 358 6.41 10.45 -17.45
C ALA A 358 5.23 10.13 -16.51
N MET A 359 3.99 10.23 -16.99
CA MET A 359 2.81 9.82 -16.22
C MET A 359 2.73 8.31 -16.06
N SER A 360 3.04 7.53 -17.11
CA SER A 360 3.14 6.07 -17.04
C SER A 360 4.21 5.64 -16.03
N ASP A 361 5.40 6.24 -16.09
CA ASP A 361 6.47 6.00 -15.11
C ASP A 361 6.04 6.35 -13.69
N LYS A 362 5.30 7.46 -13.53
CA LYS A 362 4.77 7.87 -12.22
C LYS A 362 3.79 6.85 -11.67
N ILE A 363 2.81 6.39 -12.46
CA ILE A 363 1.84 5.36 -12.05
C ILE A 363 2.56 4.10 -11.56
N LYS A 364 3.54 3.60 -12.32
CA LYS A 364 4.35 2.43 -11.97
C LYS A 364 5.18 2.67 -10.70
N SER A 365 5.78 3.86 -10.56
CA SER A 365 6.62 4.18 -9.40
C SER A 365 5.84 4.30 -8.09
N TYR A 366 4.53 4.54 -8.16
CA TYR A 366 3.65 4.67 -6.99
C TYR A 366 3.05 3.32 -6.58
N GLY A 367 3.04 2.36 -7.50
CA GLY A 367 2.50 1.03 -7.26
C GLY A 367 3.17 0.31 -6.10
N VAL A 368 2.40 -0.58 -5.47
CA VAL A 368 2.91 -1.44 -4.40
C VAL A 368 3.42 -2.72 -5.04
N ASN A 369 4.74 -2.87 -5.08
CA ASN A 369 5.38 -3.99 -5.72
C ASN A 369 5.33 -5.27 -4.87
N GLY A 370 5.10 -6.41 -5.52
CA GLY A 370 5.29 -7.74 -4.94
C GLY A 370 4.17 -8.21 -4.01
N VAL A 371 3.05 -7.48 -3.92
CA VAL A 371 1.94 -7.80 -3.01
C VAL A 371 0.91 -8.74 -3.61
N LEU A 372 0.80 -8.81 -4.94
CA LEU A 372 -0.18 -9.67 -5.58
C LEU A 372 0.30 -11.13 -5.63
N THR A 373 -0.58 -12.04 -5.27
CA THR A 373 -0.39 -13.48 -5.45
C THR A 373 -0.89 -13.91 -6.83
N ASN A 374 -0.51 -15.12 -7.27
CA ASN A 374 -0.92 -15.72 -8.56
C ASN A 374 -0.52 -14.91 -9.81
N ILE A 375 0.59 -14.15 -9.72
CA ILE A 375 1.20 -13.46 -10.85
C ILE A 375 2.08 -14.44 -11.64
N PRO A 376 1.80 -14.69 -12.94
CA PRO A 376 2.63 -15.54 -13.78
C PRO A 376 4.01 -14.93 -14.02
N THR A 377 5.03 -15.78 -14.16
CA THR A 377 6.41 -15.38 -14.48
C THR A 377 6.45 -14.47 -15.71
N GLY A 378 7.24 -13.39 -15.63
CA GLY A 378 7.37 -12.41 -16.72
C GLY A 378 6.27 -11.34 -16.73
N THR A 379 5.31 -11.40 -15.82
CA THR A 379 4.32 -10.35 -15.59
C THR A 379 4.77 -9.47 -14.43
N VAL A 380 4.55 -8.16 -14.52
CA VAL A 380 4.79 -7.25 -13.40
C VAL A 380 3.94 -7.67 -12.19
N ASN A 381 4.47 -7.50 -10.98
CA ASN A 381 3.69 -7.61 -9.75
C ASN A 381 3.64 -6.24 -9.11
N ASP A 382 2.77 -5.38 -9.64
CA ASP A 382 2.66 -4.00 -9.19
C ASP A 382 1.19 -3.58 -9.13
N LEU A 383 0.74 -3.12 -7.96
CA LEU A 383 -0.64 -2.73 -7.72
C LEU A 383 -0.74 -1.21 -7.59
N ALA A 384 -1.43 -0.57 -8.52
CA ALA A 384 -1.50 0.89 -8.64
C ALA A 384 -2.00 1.60 -7.36
N GLN A 385 -1.46 2.79 -7.07
CA GLN A 385 -1.79 3.59 -5.89
C GLN A 385 -1.87 5.10 -6.17
N ILE A 386 -2.57 5.83 -5.30
CA ILE A 386 -2.74 7.30 -5.30
C ILE A 386 -1.58 8.05 -4.62
N ALA A 387 -0.85 7.34 -3.77
CA ALA A 387 0.31 7.80 -3.04
C ALA A 387 1.40 6.73 -3.21
N PRO A 388 2.68 7.10 -3.12
CA PRO A 388 3.72 6.08 -3.18
C PRO A 388 3.38 5.03 -2.13
N GLY A 389 3.26 3.77 -2.54
CA GLY A 389 3.40 2.69 -1.58
C GLY A 389 4.65 2.99 -0.75
N ALA A 390 4.60 2.88 0.58
CA ALA A 390 5.83 2.99 1.37
C ALA A 390 6.88 2.15 0.64
N PRO A 391 8.05 2.72 0.23
CA PRO A 391 8.91 2.07 -0.74
C PRO A 391 9.14 0.65 -0.29
N THR A 392 8.47 -0.30 -0.97
CA THR A 392 8.79 -1.69 -0.77
C THR A 392 10.18 -1.77 -1.35
N PRO A 393 11.18 -2.19 -0.56
CA PRO A 393 12.47 -2.38 -1.13
C PRO A 393 12.38 -3.31 -2.36
N PRO A 394 13.28 -3.17 -3.35
CA PRO A 394 13.16 -3.84 -4.64
C PRO A 394 12.80 -5.32 -4.47
N PRO A 395 11.97 -5.88 -5.36
CA PRO A 395 11.33 -7.19 -5.18
C PRO A 395 12.32 -8.27 -4.74
N VAL A 396 12.09 -8.88 -3.57
CA VAL A 396 12.76 -10.13 -3.18
C VAL A 396 11.89 -11.30 -3.61
N THR A 397 12.12 -11.79 -4.82
CA THR A 397 11.64 -13.12 -5.20
C THR A 397 12.65 -13.92 -6.00
N GLN A 398 13.83 -13.37 -6.30
CA GLN A 398 14.91 -14.17 -6.87
C GLN A 398 15.69 -14.83 -5.72
N PRO A 399 15.80 -16.17 -5.67
CA PRO A 399 16.71 -16.84 -4.77
C PRO A 399 18.15 -16.38 -5.04
N GLN A 400 18.87 -16.00 -3.98
CA GLN A 400 20.20 -15.39 -4.06
C GLN A 400 21.21 -16.12 -3.17
N ARG A 401 22.48 -16.03 -3.55
CA ARG A 401 23.60 -16.38 -2.67
C ARG A 401 24.11 -15.09 -2.03
N ILE A 402 24.41 -15.14 -0.74
CA ILE A 402 24.98 -14.01 0.01
C ILE A 402 26.47 -14.30 0.21
N HIS A 403 27.32 -13.40 -0.26
CA HIS A 403 28.78 -13.51 -0.23
C HIS A 403 29.39 -12.48 0.73
N PRO A 404 30.47 -12.79 1.45
CA PRO A 404 31.26 -11.75 2.08
C PRO A 404 31.87 -10.87 0.99
N GLY A 405 31.88 -9.55 1.18
CA GLY A 405 32.36 -8.58 0.18
C GLY A 405 33.83 -8.75 -0.20
N ILE A 406 34.58 -9.54 0.57
CA ILE A 406 35.98 -9.91 0.33
C ILE A 406 36.15 -11.24 -0.43
N SER A 407 35.08 -11.98 -0.75
CA SER A 407 35.15 -13.21 -1.55
C SER A 407 33.81 -13.64 -2.15
N ASN A 408 33.74 -13.74 -3.47
CA ASN A 408 32.58 -14.28 -4.20
C ASN A 408 32.55 -15.83 -4.25
N GLY A 409 33.61 -16.50 -3.79
CA GLY A 409 33.69 -17.97 -3.73
C GLY A 409 33.10 -18.57 -2.45
N LYS A 410 32.76 -17.72 -1.48
CA LYS A 410 32.20 -18.11 -0.19
C LYS A 410 30.74 -17.66 -0.10
N CYS A 411 29.93 -18.47 0.56
CA CYS A 411 28.50 -18.29 0.69
C CYS A 411 28.08 -18.37 2.16
N LEU A 412 27.07 -17.59 2.52
CA LEU A 412 26.31 -17.75 3.76
C LEU A 412 25.58 -19.11 3.71
N ASP A 413 25.84 -19.97 4.68
CA ASP A 413 25.51 -21.40 4.61
C ASP A 413 24.85 -21.87 5.91
N VAL A 414 23.75 -22.62 5.79
CA VAL A 414 23.16 -23.33 6.94
C VAL A 414 23.99 -24.58 7.23
N ARG A 415 24.56 -24.68 8.43
CA ARG A 415 25.50 -25.74 8.78
C ARG A 415 24.92 -27.13 8.51
N GLN A 416 25.65 -27.90 7.70
CA GLN A 416 25.27 -29.26 7.25
C GLN A 416 23.93 -29.33 6.50
N GLY A 417 23.33 -28.20 6.11
CA GLY A 417 21.99 -28.15 5.52
C GLY A 417 20.87 -28.56 6.49
N THR A 418 21.13 -28.58 7.80
CA THR A 418 20.13 -29.03 8.80
C THR A 418 19.07 -27.96 9.04
N ILE A 419 17.85 -28.19 8.54
CA ILE A 419 16.74 -27.24 8.65
C ILE A 419 16.00 -27.41 9.99
N ALA A 420 16.54 -26.82 11.05
CA ALA A 420 15.98 -26.88 12.41
C ALA A 420 16.26 -25.59 13.18
N ASN A 421 15.40 -25.29 14.16
CA ASN A 421 15.57 -24.12 15.03
C ASN A 421 16.90 -24.21 15.77
N GLY A 422 17.70 -23.16 15.66
CA GLY A 422 19.00 -23.06 16.30
C GLY A 422 20.17 -23.62 15.49
N THR A 423 19.95 -24.15 14.28
CA THR A 423 21.07 -24.57 13.42
C THR A 423 21.97 -23.36 13.11
N PRO A 424 23.28 -23.44 13.38
CA PRO A 424 24.20 -22.34 13.09
C PRO A 424 24.25 -21.95 11.60
N VAL A 425 24.40 -20.66 11.35
CA VAL A 425 24.74 -20.13 10.02
C VAL A 425 26.23 -19.85 9.98
N GLN A 426 26.91 -20.37 8.96
CA GLN A 426 28.35 -20.37 8.80
C GLN A 426 28.77 -19.78 7.45
N LEU A 427 30.06 -19.52 7.30
CA LEU A 427 30.68 -19.34 5.99
C LEU A 427 31.11 -20.70 5.43
N TYR A 428 30.81 -20.95 4.16
CA TYR A 428 31.27 -22.16 3.46
C TYR A 428 31.59 -21.86 1.99
N ASP A 429 32.32 -22.76 1.33
CA ASP A 429 32.47 -22.67 -0.13
C ASP A 429 31.12 -22.74 -0.82
N CYS A 430 30.91 -21.88 -1.81
CA CYS A 430 29.70 -21.92 -2.60
C CYS A 430 29.61 -23.27 -3.33
N ASN A 431 28.65 -24.11 -2.94
CA ASN A 431 28.50 -25.49 -3.42
C ASN A 431 27.16 -25.73 -4.15
N GLY A 432 26.33 -24.70 -4.27
CA GLY A 432 25.06 -24.75 -5.01
C GLY A 432 23.94 -25.52 -4.31
N THR A 433 24.12 -25.88 -3.05
CA THR A 433 23.06 -26.51 -2.26
C THR A 433 22.02 -25.49 -1.82
N THR A 434 20.81 -25.96 -1.52
CA THR A 434 19.70 -25.11 -1.00
C THR A 434 20.03 -24.46 0.35
N ALA A 435 21.02 -24.99 1.09
CA ALA A 435 21.51 -24.42 2.34
C ALA A 435 22.19 -23.04 2.17
N GLN A 436 22.47 -22.63 0.93
CA GLN A 436 23.16 -21.38 0.59
C GLN A 436 22.26 -20.39 -0.17
N VAL A 437 20.98 -20.72 -0.29
CA VAL A 437 20.03 -19.96 -1.10
C VAL A 437 19.10 -19.18 -0.19
N TRP A 438 19.20 -17.86 -0.26
CA TRP A 438 18.52 -16.92 0.62
C TRP A 438 17.62 -15.97 -0.18
N LEU A 439 16.64 -15.42 0.51
CA LEU A 439 15.78 -14.34 0.05
C LEU A 439 16.13 -13.12 0.91
N ILE A 440 16.62 -12.07 0.27
CA ILE A 440 17.00 -10.80 0.89
C ILE A 440 16.76 -9.64 -0.09
N SER A 441 16.33 -8.48 0.41
CA SER A 441 16.22 -7.21 -0.34
C SER A 441 17.07 -6.16 0.30
N ARG A 442 17.44 -5.12 -0.47
CA ARG A 442 17.86 -3.83 0.08
C ARG A 442 16.80 -3.27 1.04
N GLY A 443 17.11 -2.26 1.85
CA GLY A 443 16.14 -1.69 2.80
C GLY A 443 15.73 -2.68 3.91
N ALA A 444 14.58 -2.44 4.55
CA ALA A 444 14.07 -3.30 5.62
C ALA A 444 13.70 -4.68 5.08
N THR A 445 14.22 -5.74 5.69
CA THR A 445 14.15 -7.09 5.14
C THR A 445 14.20 -8.17 6.24
N LYS A 446 13.85 -9.41 5.88
CA LYS A 446 14.23 -10.62 6.62
C LYS A 446 15.17 -11.42 5.74
N VAL A 447 16.23 -11.99 6.29
CA VAL A 447 17.12 -12.88 5.54
C VAL A 447 16.57 -14.29 5.68
N ARG A 448 15.74 -14.72 4.71
CA ARG A 448 15.01 -16.00 4.78
C ARG A 448 15.69 -17.06 3.92
N LEU A 449 15.82 -18.28 4.42
CA LEU A 449 16.29 -19.41 3.62
C LEU A 449 15.21 -19.80 2.61
N ALA A 450 15.56 -19.77 1.31
CA ALA A 450 14.60 -19.96 0.23
C ALA A 450 13.86 -21.30 0.33
N ASN A 451 12.59 -21.32 -0.08
CA ASN A 451 11.71 -22.50 -0.02
C ASN A 451 11.50 -23.09 1.40
N THR A 452 11.82 -22.34 2.46
CA THR A 452 11.57 -22.75 3.85
C THR A 452 10.94 -21.62 4.68
N ASN A 453 10.46 -21.94 5.87
CA ASN A 453 10.02 -20.95 6.86
C ASN A 453 11.12 -20.61 7.90
N PHE A 454 12.39 -20.52 7.48
CA PHE A 454 13.50 -20.24 8.39
C PHE A 454 14.20 -18.92 8.05
N CYS A 455 14.40 -18.10 9.07
CA CYS A 455 15.01 -16.78 8.99
C CYS A 455 16.33 -16.77 9.76
N LEU A 456 17.27 -15.93 9.30
CA LEU A 456 18.48 -15.58 10.02
C LEU A 456 18.12 -14.85 11.32
N ASP A 457 18.60 -15.38 12.44
CA ASP A 457 18.18 -15.00 13.78
C ASP A 457 19.39 -14.64 14.65
N ALA A 458 19.35 -13.45 15.24
CA ALA A 458 20.41 -12.91 16.09
C ALA A 458 20.30 -13.34 17.57
N SER A 459 19.44 -14.31 17.89
CA SER A 459 19.11 -14.82 19.23
C SER A 459 18.39 -13.85 20.18
N SER A 460 18.60 -12.53 20.05
CA SER A 460 17.95 -11.52 20.89
C SER A 460 17.78 -10.20 20.15
N PRO A 461 16.88 -9.31 20.60
CA PRO A 461 16.72 -7.97 20.01
C PRO A 461 17.94 -7.07 20.22
N THR A 462 18.79 -7.35 21.20
CA THR A 462 20.00 -6.57 21.53
C THR A 462 21.16 -7.53 21.76
N PRO A 463 21.64 -8.22 20.71
CA PRO A 463 22.67 -9.23 20.84
C PRO A 463 24.00 -8.60 21.25
N ALA A 464 24.80 -9.31 22.06
CA ALA A 464 26.16 -8.87 22.33
C ALA A 464 27.05 -9.09 21.10
N ASN A 465 28.16 -8.35 21.00
CA ASN A 465 29.19 -8.63 20.01
C ASN A 465 29.68 -10.08 20.16
N GLY A 466 29.78 -10.79 19.04
CA GLY A 466 30.13 -12.21 19.00
C GLY A 466 28.95 -13.15 19.15
N THR A 467 27.70 -12.67 19.22
CA THR A 467 26.53 -13.58 19.25
C THR A 467 26.44 -14.31 17.92
N GLY A 468 26.58 -15.63 17.95
CA GLY A 468 26.54 -16.49 16.77
C GLY A 468 25.16 -16.51 16.11
N MET A 469 25.16 -16.37 14.79
CA MET A 469 23.97 -16.43 13.96
C MET A 469 23.47 -17.86 13.80
N LYS A 470 22.16 -17.99 13.73
CA LYS A 470 21.47 -19.27 13.52
C LYS A 470 20.24 -19.06 12.65
N ILE A 471 19.66 -20.15 12.15
CA ILE A 471 18.31 -20.12 11.62
C ILE A 471 17.29 -20.39 12.71
N TRP A 472 16.15 -19.73 12.61
CA TRP A 472 14.97 -19.99 13.44
C TRP A 472 13.72 -19.80 12.58
N GLN A 473 12.61 -20.44 12.96
CA GLN A 473 11.35 -20.25 12.25
C GLN A 473 11.01 -18.75 12.14
N CYS A 474 10.71 -18.30 10.92
CA CYS A 474 10.36 -16.92 10.68
C CYS A 474 9.09 -16.58 11.46
N THR A 475 9.17 -15.57 12.31
CA THR A 475 8.04 -15.05 13.08
C THR A 475 7.96 -13.55 12.86
N ASP A 476 6.76 -13.01 12.75
CA ASP A 476 6.57 -11.57 12.59
C ASP A 476 6.80 -10.83 13.91
N ASN A 477 7.30 -9.60 13.82
CA ASN A 477 7.61 -8.74 14.96
C ASN A 477 8.66 -9.31 15.92
N VAL A 478 9.51 -10.24 15.46
CA VAL A 478 10.69 -10.69 16.20
C VAL A 478 11.88 -9.84 15.80
N ALA A 479 12.22 -8.87 16.65
CA ALA A 479 13.31 -7.94 16.45
C ALA A 479 14.67 -8.61 16.11
N ALA A 480 14.94 -9.81 16.64
CA ALA A 480 16.15 -10.59 16.33
C ALA A 480 16.22 -11.12 14.88
N GLN A 481 15.12 -11.04 14.12
CA GLN A 481 14.98 -11.49 12.74
C GLN A 481 14.73 -10.33 11.76
N GLU A 482 14.71 -9.09 12.26
CA GLU A 482 14.44 -7.90 11.47
C GLU A 482 15.74 -7.18 11.09
N TRP A 483 16.04 -7.19 9.79
CA TRP A 483 17.29 -6.69 9.26
C TRP A 483 17.07 -5.50 8.33
N THR A 484 18.12 -4.78 8.00
CA THR A 484 18.16 -3.81 6.91
C THR A 484 19.38 -4.09 6.06
N TYR A 485 19.20 -4.35 4.77
CA TYR A 485 20.31 -4.48 3.84
C TYR A 485 20.55 -3.13 3.18
N THR A 486 21.57 -2.41 3.66
CA THR A 486 21.84 -1.03 3.27
C THR A 486 22.39 -0.93 1.85
N ALA A 487 22.37 0.25 1.22
CA ALA A 487 22.99 0.49 -0.09
C ALA A 487 24.50 0.20 -0.10
N ASN A 488 25.17 0.33 1.05
CA ASN A 488 26.61 0.09 1.21
C ASN A 488 26.95 -1.36 1.57
N ASN A 489 26.12 -2.32 1.15
CA ASN A 489 26.36 -3.76 1.34
C ASN A 489 26.43 -4.23 2.79
N ARG A 490 25.85 -3.52 3.76
CA ARG A 490 25.74 -4.01 5.16
C ARG A 490 24.39 -4.62 5.43
N ILE A 491 24.36 -5.73 6.17
CA ILE A 491 23.14 -6.32 6.73
C ILE A 491 23.11 -5.95 8.22
N THR A 492 22.28 -4.98 8.59
CA THR A 492 22.22 -4.38 9.94
C THR A 492 20.99 -4.86 10.69
N LEU A 493 21.11 -5.17 11.98
CA LEU A 493 19.95 -5.49 12.80
C LEU A 493 19.13 -4.22 13.07
N ARG A 494 17.81 -4.25 12.95
CA ARG A 494 16.97 -3.04 13.11
C ARG A 494 16.82 -2.60 14.56
N SER A 495 16.93 -3.54 15.49
CA SER A 495 16.70 -3.31 16.91
C SER A 495 17.95 -2.92 17.71
N ALA A 496 19.14 -3.02 17.12
CA ALA A 496 20.39 -2.79 17.83
C ALA A 496 21.54 -2.42 16.86
N PRO A 497 22.65 -1.81 17.34
CA PRO A 497 23.71 -1.29 16.46
C PRO A 497 24.62 -2.37 15.85
N GLN A 498 24.20 -3.64 15.85
CA GLN A 498 24.96 -4.76 15.33
C GLN A 498 24.72 -4.99 13.83
N CYS A 499 25.78 -5.40 13.16
CA CYS A 499 25.84 -5.84 11.78
C CYS A 499 26.05 -7.36 11.74
N LEU A 500 25.62 -7.99 10.65
CA LEU A 500 26.08 -9.32 10.28
C LEU A 500 27.58 -9.26 10.01
N ASP A 501 28.35 -10.09 10.70
CA ASP A 501 29.80 -10.02 10.74
C ASP A 501 30.41 -11.40 10.48
N LEU A 502 31.33 -11.44 9.53
CA LEU A 502 32.27 -12.55 9.37
C LEU A 502 33.43 -12.35 10.36
N PRO A 503 33.56 -13.20 11.39
CA PRO A 503 34.56 -13.01 12.44
C PRO A 503 35.97 -12.79 11.88
N SER A 504 36.54 -11.61 12.14
CA SER A 504 37.88 -11.21 11.68
C SER A 504 38.09 -11.28 10.16
N GLY A 505 37.02 -11.31 9.35
CA GLY A 505 37.13 -11.53 7.90
C GLY A 505 37.69 -12.90 7.51
N ASN A 506 37.60 -13.90 8.40
CA ASN A 506 38.19 -15.22 8.19
C ASN A 506 37.40 -16.06 7.17
N LEU A 507 38.02 -16.42 6.05
CA LEU A 507 37.40 -17.17 4.96
C LEU A 507 37.46 -18.70 5.11
N VAL A 508 37.87 -19.22 6.27
CA VAL A 508 37.88 -20.67 6.55
C VAL A 508 36.44 -21.22 6.56
N ASN A 509 36.23 -22.38 5.95
CA ASN A 509 34.92 -23.06 5.96
C ASN A 509 34.54 -23.46 7.39
N GLY A 510 33.27 -23.25 7.73
CA GLY A 510 32.71 -23.63 9.02
C GLY A 510 32.83 -22.56 10.11
N ILE A 511 33.38 -21.40 9.81
CA ILE A 511 33.33 -20.23 10.71
C ILE A 511 31.87 -19.80 10.85
N GLN A 512 31.35 -19.84 12.07
CA GLN A 512 30.00 -19.36 12.36
C GLN A 512 29.95 -17.84 12.18
N ILE A 513 28.96 -17.36 11.44
CA ILE A 513 28.71 -15.92 11.29
C ILE A 513 28.20 -15.38 12.62
N GLN A 514 28.54 -14.14 12.95
CA GLN A 514 28.17 -13.53 14.22
C GLN A 514 27.52 -12.15 14.01
N THR A 515 27.08 -11.57 15.12
CA THR A 515 26.80 -10.13 15.20
C THR A 515 28.02 -9.39 15.74
N TRP A 516 28.26 -8.19 15.23
CA TRP A 516 29.26 -7.28 15.77
C TRP A 516 28.83 -5.84 15.57
N GLN A 517 29.23 -4.92 16.45
CA GLN A 517 28.92 -3.50 16.30
C GLN A 517 29.30 -3.01 14.89
N CYS A 518 28.34 -2.37 14.21
CA CYS A 518 28.56 -1.83 12.88
C CYS A 518 29.67 -0.76 12.92
N ALA A 519 30.68 -0.89 12.07
CA ALA A 519 31.69 0.13 11.91
C ALA A 519 32.23 0.21 10.47
N ASP A 520 32.72 1.39 10.11
CA ASP A 520 33.36 1.65 8.82
C ASP A 520 34.72 0.96 8.74
N ASN A 521 35.07 0.49 7.54
CA ASN A 521 36.31 -0.23 7.24
C ASN A 521 36.50 -1.60 7.90
N ILE A 522 35.45 -2.23 8.45
CA ILE A 522 35.50 -3.64 8.86
C ILE A 522 35.23 -4.53 7.63
N THR A 523 36.26 -5.24 7.18
CA THR A 523 36.21 -6.14 6.01
C THR A 523 35.16 -7.25 6.13
N GLY A 524 34.87 -7.71 7.35
CA GLY A 524 33.89 -8.76 7.65
C GLY A 524 32.42 -8.34 7.62
N GLN A 525 32.09 -7.04 7.43
CA GLN A 525 30.71 -6.53 7.53
C GLN A 525 30.09 -6.13 6.19
N SER A 526 30.81 -6.31 5.09
CA SER A 526 30.28 -6.11 3.73
C SER A 526 29.77 -7.44 3.18
N TRP A 527 28.61 -7.42 2.55
CA TRP A 527 27.92 -8.58 1.99
C TRP A 527 27.34 -8.24 0.61
N THR A 528 27.73 -9.00 -0.41
CA THR A 528 27.22 -8.89 -1.79
C THR A 528 26.26 -10.04 -2.07
N VAL A 529 25.43 -9.91 -3.11
CA VAL A 529 24.49 -10.95 -3.53
C VAL A 529 24.66 -11.30 -5.00
N SER A 530 24.48 -12.58 -5.34
CA SER A 530 24.36 -13.06 -6.72
C SER A 530 23.10 -13.89 -6.87
N ASN A 531 22.63 -14.08 -8.11
CA ASN A 531 21.56 -15.05 -8.38
C ASN A 531 22.05 -16.46 -8.03
N ALA A 532 21.17 -17.28 -7.44
CA ALA A 532 21.51 -18.59 -6.90
C ALA A 532 21.50 -19.73 -7.92
#